data_AF-R6FRH7-F1
#
_entry.id   AF-R6FRH7-F1
#
_cell.length_a   1.000
_cell.length_b   1.000
_cell.length_c   1.000
_cell.angle_alpha   90.00
_cell.angle_beta   90.00
_cell.angle_gamma   90.00
#
_symmetry.space_group_name_H-M   'P 1'
#
loop_
_entity.id
_entity.type
_entity.pdbx_description
1 polymer ?
#
loop_
_entity_poly.entity_id
_entity_poly.type
_entity_poly.pdbx_seq_one_letter_code
_entity_poly.pdbx_strand_id
1 'polypeptide(L)'
;MKTLLAVVAILYSVILSAQERITLLFVGDLMQHQAQIDAARTPQGTYDYSPCFSLVKEQIAQADIVIGNLEVTLGGRPYKGYPAFSAPDEYLKAIKDAGFDILLTANNHCLDRRKQGLERTLLMLDSLNIPHAGTYRDSADRRSSYPLIIEKKGFRIALLNYTYGTNGIPTTTPNIVNRIDKTVMQNDIRRAKTYHPDAIIACMHWGEEYQRLPNNEQRSLADWLLQQGVTHIIGSHPHVVQPMELRTNGTQQHVIVYSLGNFISNMSAPNTDGGLIFTLELEKYPLRCHPIPPSSFELSSRKPHPSQLTPYPYCKVKKCSYNLVWTIPPRYSHTKNFVLHPVGLSADILPEEARKRLKIFVDNTRSLLQKHNIGIGENKK
;
A
#
# COMPACT_ATOMS: atom_id res chain seq x y z
N MET A 1 -20.65 44.10 21.33
CA MET A 1 -20.93 43.63 19.95
C MET A 1 -19.67 43.37 19.13
N LYS A 2 -18.73 44.31 18.99
CA LYS A 2 -17.51 44.11 18.16
C LYS A 2 -16.62 42.93 18.61
N THR A 3 -16.49 42.70 19.91
CA THR A 3 -15.70 41.58 20.48
C THR A 3 -16.35 40.22 20.28
N LEU A 4 -17.69 40.15 20.32
CA LEU A 4 -18.45 38.91 20.09
C LEU A 4 -18.42 38.51 18.60
N LEU A 5 -18.53 39.49 17.70
CA LEU A 5 -18.35 39.31 16.26
C LEU A 5 -16.93 38.85 15.88
N ALA A 6 -15.90 39.36 16.56
CA ALA A 6 -14.52 38.93 16.34
C ALA A 6 -14.27 37.49 16.83
N VAL A 7 -14.83 37.10 17.99
CA VAL A 7 -14.71 35.72 18.50
C VAL A 7 -15.49 34.72 17.64
N VAL A 8 -16.68 35.08 17.15
CA VAL A 8 -17.45 34.25 16.21
C VAL A 8 -16.75 34.14 14.86
N ALA A 9 -16.12 35.21 14.34
CA ALA A 9 -15.35 35.17 13.10
C ALA A 9 -14.06 34.32 13.23
N ILE A 10 -13.40 34.34 14.40
CA ILE A 10 -12.23 33.50 14.70
C ILE A 10 -12.64 32.03 14.87
N LEU A 11 -13.78 31.75 15.52
CA LEU A 11 -14.32 30.38 15.59
C LEU A 11 -14.77 29.89 14.21
N TYR A 12 -15.40 30.73 13.39
CA TYR A 12 -15.75 30.39 12.01
C TYR A 12 -14.52 30.14 11.15
N SER A 13 -13.46 30.95 11.25
CA SER A 13 -12.23 30.76 10.47
C SER A 13 -11.43 29.53 10.90
N VAL A 14 -11.44 29.18 12.19
CA VAL A 14 -10.84 27.94 12.69
C VAL A 14 -11.65 26.70 12.26
N ILE A 15 -12.97 26.80 12.18
CA ILE A 15 -13.86 25.72 11.70
C ILE A 15 -13.81 25.58 10.16
N LEU A 16 -13.61 26.67 9.41
CA LEU A 16 -13.43 26.68 7.95
C LEU A 16 -12.05 26.19 7.48
N SER A 17 -11.06 26.11 8.38
CA SER A 17 -9.64 25.84 8.03
C SER A 17 -9.19 24.40 8.25
N ALA A 18 -10.00 23.52 8.84
CA ALA A 18 -9.65 22.10 8.92
C ALA A 18 -9.98 21.43 7.58
N GLN A 19 -9.12 21.64 6.58
CA GLN A 19 -9.19 20.91 5.32
C GLN A 19 -9.00 19.42 5.65
N GLU A 20 -10.08 18.63 5.58
CA GLU A 20 -10.03 17.19 5.85
C GLU A 20 -9.15 16.56 4.76
N ARG A 21 -7.91 16.24 5.13
CA ARG A 21 -6.94 15.54 4.30
C ARG A 21 -6.48 14.27 5.01
N ILE A 22 -6.17 13.26 4.22
CA ILE A 22 -5.55 12.04 4.69
C ILE A 22 -4.38 11.68 3.79
N THR A 23 -3.27 11.28 4.40
CA THR A 23 -2.07 10.84 3.70
C THR A 23 -1.93 9.33 3.81
N LEU A 24 -1.95 8.65 2.66
CA LEU A 24 -1.70 7.22 2.54
C LEU A 24 -0.28 7.01 2.01
N LEU A 25 0.45 6.08 2.60
CA LEU A 25 1.77 5.67 2.15
C LEU A 25 1.74 4.19 1.80
N PHE A 26 2.16 3.88 0.58
CA PHE A 26 2.26 2.52 0.07
C PHE A 26 3.73 2.19 -0.19
N VAL A 27 4.14 0.99 0.21
CA VAL A 27 5.46 0.46 -0.13
C VAL A 27 5.33 -0.84 -0.90
N GLY A 28 6.41 -1.19 -1.59
CA GLY A 28 6.54 -2.45 -2.32
C GLY A 28 6.65 -3.69 -1.44
N ASP A 29 7.26 -4.73 -2.00
CA ASP A 29 7.24 -6.07 -1.40
C ASP A 29 8.14 -6.13 -0.16
N LEU A 30 7.55 -6.60 0.95
CA LEU A 30 8.24 -6.89 2.21
C LEU A 30 8.74 -8.34 2.16
N MET A 31 9.91 -8.53 1.56
CA MET A 31 10.51 -9.84 1.36
C MET A 31 11.54 -10.18 2.44
N GLN A 32 11.66 -11.48 2.71
CA GLN A 32 12.67 -12.01 3.61
C GLN A 32 13.33 -13.24 2.98
N HIS A 33 14.54 -13.06 2.45
CA HIS A 33 15.39 -14.12 1.88
C HIS A 33 16.36 -14.68 2.92
N GLN A 34 16.98 -15.82 2.63
CA GLN A 34 17.82 -16.54 3.61
C GLN A 34 18.93 -15.66 4.22
N ALA A 35 19.62 -14.87 3.39
CA ALA A 35 20.64 -13.95 3.89
C ALA A 35 20.09 -12.91 4.89
N GLN A 36 18.83 -12.50 4.76
CA GLN A 36 18.17 -11.60 5.71
C GLN A 36 17.84 -12.32 7.04
N ILE A 37 17.42 -13.60 7.01
CA ILE A 37 17.30 -14.44 8.23
C ILE A 37 18.64 -14.54 8.94
N ASP A 38 19.69 -14.86 8.19
CA ASP A 38 21.02 -15.13 8.74
C ASP A 38 21.62 -13.86 9.36
N ALA A 39 21.45 -12.72 8.68
CA ALA A 39 21.85 -11.40 9.16
C ALA A 39 21.13 -11.01 10.47
N ALA A 40 19.82 -11.24 10.54
CA ALA A 40 19.00 -10.87 11.70
C ALA A 40 19.24 -11.76 12.93
N ARG A 41 19.79 -12.97 12.76
CA ARG A 41 19.96 -13.92 13.86
C ARG A 41 20.85 -13.38 14.97
N THR A 42 20.40 -13.38 16.22
CA THR A 42 21.18 -12.95 17.39
C THR A 42 22.00 -14.12 17.97
N PRO A 43 23.04 -13.85 18.79
CA PRO A 43 23.78 -14.89 19.51
C PRO A 43 22.89 -15.78 20.40
N GLN A 44 21.76 -15.25 20.86
CA GLN A 44 20.79 -15.96 21.72
C GLN A 44 19.83 -16.86 20.91
N GLY A 45 19.93 -16.88 19.58
CA GLY A 45 19.07 -17.71 18.71
C GLY A 45 17.69 -17.11 18.40
N THR A 46 17.49 -15.83 18.73
CA THR A 46 16.36 -14.98 18.30
C THR A 46 16.73 -14.19 17.03
N TYR A 47 15.85 -13.30 16.57
CA TYR A 47 16.09 -12.47 15.40
C TYR A 47 15.82 -10.98 15.69
N ASP A 48 16.67 -10.08 15.18
CA ASP A 48 16.48 -8.63 15.27
C ASP A 48 16.50 -7.99 13.87
N TYR A 49 15.34 -7.47 13.47
CA TYR A 49 15.12 -6.76 12.20
C TYR A 49 14.98 -5.25 12.38
N SER A 50 15.09 -4.72 13.61
CA SER A 50 14.90 -3.29 13.89
C SER A 50 15.83 -2.38 13.06
N PRO A 51 17.12 -2.73 12.85
CA PRO A 51 18.00 -1.92 12.01
C PRO A 51 17.52 -1.78 10.56
N CYS A 52 16.78 -2.78 10.03
CA CYS A 52 16.33 -2.79 8.64
C CYS A 52 15.48 -1.58 8.27
N PHE A 53 14.69 -1.08 9.22
CA PHE A 53 13.73 -0.01 9.00
C PHE A 53 14.17 1.33 9.61
N SER A 54 15.32 1.38 10.27
CA SER A 54 15.74 2.53 11.09
C SER A 54 15.74 3.87 10.34
N LEU A 55 16.23 3.90 9.09
CA LEU A 55 16.37 5.12 8.30
C LEU A 55 15.07 5.54 7.57
N VAL A 56 14.07 4.67 7.49
CA VAL A 56 12.78 4.99 6.83
C VAL A 56 11.69 5.40 7.82
N LYS A 57 11.90 5.24 9.14
CA LYS A 57 10.89 5.52 10.17
C LYS A 57 10.33 6.94 10.11
N GLU A 58 11.18 7.94 9.93
CA GLU A 58 10.74 9.34 9.87
C GLU A 58 9.78 9.56 8.69
N GLN A 59 10.11 9.02 7.51
CA GLN A 59 9.27 9.13 6.33
C GLN A 59 7.95 8.36 6.49
N ILE A 60 8.00 7.17 7.09
CA ILE A 60 6.81 6.37 7.38
C ILE A 60 5.87 7.12 8.35
N ALA A 61 6.42 7.74 9.39
CA ALA A 61 5.66 8.46 10.42
C ALA A 61 4.94 9.73 9.92
N GLN A 62 5.26 10.22 8.71
CA GLN A 62 4.57 11.37 8.10
C GLN A 62 3.20 11.02 7.50
N ALA A 63 2.91 9.72 7.31
CA ALA A 63 1.65 9.26 6.75
C ALA A 63 0.61 8.99 7.83
N ASP A 64 -0.65 9.13 7.46
CA ASP A 64 -1.75 8.73 8.32
C ASP A 64 -2.01 7.23 8.26
N ILE A 65 -1.81 6.59 7.12
CA ILE A 65 -1.96 5.14 6.97
C ILE A 65 -0.82 4.62 6.13
N VAL A 66 -0.12 3.61 6.64
CA VAL A 66 1.00 2.94 5.97
C VAL A 66 0.60 1.52 5.59
N ILE A 67 0.72 1.19 4.31
CA ILE A 67 0.27 -0.06 3.71
C ILE A 67 1.45 -0.74 3.02
N GLY A 68 1.67 -2.03 3.29
CA GLY A 68 2.73 -2.82 2.64
C GLY A 68 2.24 -4.19 2.16
N ASN A 69 2.91 -4.75 1.14
CA ASN A 69 2.68 -6.12 0.69
C ASN A 69 3.54 -7.11 1.48
N LEU A 70 2.92 -7.91 2.36
CA LEU A 70 3.62 -8.95 3.13
C LEU A 70 3.77 -10.20 2.27
N GLU A 71 4.86 -10.26 1.50
CA GLU A 71 5.11 -11.32 0.52
C GLU A 71 5.96 -12.46 1.08
N VAL A 72 5.66 -12.81 2.34
CA VAL A 72 6.24 -13.95 3.03
C VAL A 72 5.18 -14.62 3.88
N THR A 73 5.34 -15.92 4.11
CA THR A 73 4.53 -16.66 5.07
C THR A 73 5.21 -16.68 6.44
N LEU A 74 4.46 -16.51 7.54
CA LEU A 74 4.94 -16.65 8.92
C LEU A 74 4.66 -18.09 9.40
N GLY A 75 5.32 -19.07 8.77
CA GLY A 75 5.04 -20.49 8.98
C GLY A 75 5.63 -21.09 10.25
N GLY A 76 6.41 -20.32 11.02
CA GLY A 76 7.17 -20.83 12.16
C GLY A 76 8.44 -21.58 11.75
N ARG A 77 9.10 -22.20 12.74
CA ARG A 77 10.35 -22.95 12.50
C ARG A 77 10.08 -24.24 11.69
N PRO A 78 11.02 -24.68 10.83
CA PRO A 78 12.26 -24.00 10.49
C PRO A 78 12.02 -22.80 9.57
N TYR A 79 12.63 -21.66 9.91
CA TYR A 79 12.61 -20.48 9.07
C TYR A 79 13.39 -20.75 7.79
N LYS A 80 12.86 -20.32 6.64
CA LYS A 80 13.56 -20.42 5.36
C LYS A 80 13.27 -19.21 4.49
N GLY A 81 14.27 -18.81 3.71
CA GLY A 81 14.06 -17.91 2.57
C GLY A 81 13.43 -18.62 1.37
N TYR A 82 13.62 -18.01 0.20
CA TYR A 82 13.21 -18.50 -1.12
C TYR A 82 13.67 -19.96 -1.38
N PRO A 83 12.90 -20.80 -2.10
CA PRO A 83 11.69 -20.51 -2.89
C PRO A 83 10.36 -20.60 -2.14
N ALA A 84 10.37 -21.06 -0.89
CA ALA A 84 9.16 -21.16 -0.09
C ALA A 84 9.44 -20.53 1.27
N PHE A 85 8.93 -19.33 1.50
CA PHE A 85 9.24 -18.52 2.66
C PHE A 85 8.64 -19.09 3.95
N SER A 86 9.37 -18.95 5.05
CA SER A 86 8.86 -19.02 6.42
C SER A 86 9.67 -18.01 7.24
N ALA A 87 9.12 -16.81 7.40
CA ALA A 87 9.80 -15.71 8.06
C ALA A 87 9.77 -15.86 9.59
N PRO A 88 10.82 -15.39 10.31
CA PRO A 88 10.76 -15.24 11.75
C PRO A 88 9.69 -14.25 12.19
N ASP A 89 9.04 -14.55 13.31
CA ASP A 89 7.98 -13.70 13.90
C ASP A 89 8.48 -12.28 14.19
N GLU A 90 9.76 -12.14 14.55
CA GLU A 90 10.40 -10.84 14.81
C GLU A 90 10.46 -9.94 13.57
N TYR A 91 10.36 -10.50 12.35
CA TYR A 91 10.25 -9.70 11.13
C TYR A 91 8.93 -8.93 11.08
N LEU A 92 7.81 -9.61 11.38
CA LEU A 92 6.50 -8.97 11.45
C LEU A 92 6.44 -7.95 12.59
N LYS A 93 7.07 -8.24 13.72
CA LYS A 93 7.19 -7.31 14.84
C LYS A 93 7.95 -6.04 14.44
N ALA A 94 9.09 -6.17 13.74
CA ALA A 94 9.86 -5.03 13.26
C ALA A 94 9.10 -4.20 12.22
N ILE A 95 8.32 -4.83 11.34
CA ILE A 95 7.41 -4.15 10.41
C ILE A 95 6.39 -3.30 11.19
N LYS A 96 5.73 -3.87 12.20
CA LYS A 96 4.81 -3.11 13.05
C LYS A 96 5.51 -1.95 13.77
N ASP A 97 6.66 -2.20 14.38
CA ASP A 97 7.42 -1.19 15.13
C ASP A 97 8.08 -0.12 14.23
N ALA A 98 8.12 -0.34 12.92
CA ALA A 98 8.50 0.65 11.93
C ALA A 98 7.35 1.61 11.58
N GLY A 99 6.11 1.31 11.96
CA GLY A 99 4.94 2.15 11.74
C GLY A 99 3.99 1.68 10.64
N PHE A 100 4.05 0.41 10.24
CA PHE A 100 3.10 -0.15 9.28
C PHE A 100 1.75 -0.41 9.93
N ASP A 101 0.70 0.18 9.37
CA ASP A 101 -0.68 0.05 9.88
C ASP A 101 -1.40 -1.17 9.29
N ILE A 102 -1.17 -1.48 8.01
CA ILE A 102 -1.94 -2.49 7.27
C ILE A 102 -1.01 -3.34 6.40
N LEU A 103 -1.27 -4.65 6.35
CA LEU A 103 -0.53 -5.57 5.49
C LEU A 103 -1.43 -6.33 4.51
N LEU A 104 -1.00 -6.35 3.25
CA LEU A 104 -1.65 -7.09 2.17
C LEU A 104 -1.10 -8.51 2.11
N THR A 105 -1.98 -9.50 1.95
CA THR A 105 -1.60 -10.92 2.05
C THR A 105 -1.98 -11.75 0.82
N ALA A 106 -2.75 -11.21 -0.13
CA ALA A 106 -2.94 -11.88 -1.42
C ALA A 106 -1.75 -11.58 -2.34
N ASN A 107 -0.81 -12.52 -2.34
CA ASN A 107 0.35 -12.57 -3.25
C ASN A 107 0.67 -14.03 -3.60
N ASN A 108 1.61 -14.26 -4.49
CA ASN A 108 2.01 -15.59 -4.93
C ASN A 108 2.64 -16.45 -3.80
N HIS A 109 3.23 -15.82 -2.77
CA HIS A 109 3.89 -16.48 -1.64
C HIS A 109 3.02 -16.75 -0.41
N CYS A 110 1.74 -16.39 -0.46
CA CYS A 110 0.81 -16.54 0.67
C CYS A 110 0.51 -18.01 1.06
N LEU A 111 0.89 -18.97 0.21
CA LEU A 111 0.69 -20.40 0.42
C LEU A 111 2.00 -21.20 0.51
N ASP A 112 3.15 -20.55 0.70
CA ASP A 112 4.45 -21.23 0.74
C ASP A 112 4.53 -22.31 1.83
N ARG A 113 3.77 -22.14 2.91
CA ARG A 113 3.60 -23.14 3.99
C ARG A 113 2.19 -23.75 4.03
N ARG A 114 1.52 -23.75 2.88
CA ARG A 114 0.18 -24.33 2.65
C ARG A 114 -0.83 -23.78 3.67
N LYS A 115 -1.84 -24.58 4.00
CA LYS A 115 -2.89 -24.26 4.97
C LYS A 115 -2.35 -23.76 6.31
N GLN A 116 -1.46 -24.54 6.94
CA GLN A 116 -0.90 -24.20 8.26
C GLN A 116 -0.12 -22.88 8.21
N GLY A 117 0.60 -22.63 7.12
CA GLY A 117 1.29 -21.39 6.85
C GLY A 117 0.39 -20.17 6.79
N LEU A 118 -0.64 -20.26 5.94
CA LEU A 118 -1.62 -19.19 5.78
C LEU A 118 -2.32 -18.90 7.10
N GLU A 119 -2.86 -19.93 7.76
CA GLU A 119 -3.58 -19.79 9.02
C GLU A 119 -2.69 -19.23 10.13
N ARG A 120 -1.43 -19.65 10.21
CA ARG A 120 -0.47 -19.10 11.16
C ARG A 120 -0.12 -17.65 10.86
N THR A 121 0.02 -17.29 9.59
CA THR A 121 0.28 -15.90 9.18
C THR A 121 -0.86 -14.98 9.63
N LEU A 122 -2.11 -15.41 9.39
CA LEU A 122 -3.30 -14.70 9.87
C LEU A 122 -3.32 -14.58 11.40
N LEU A 123 -3.01 -15.67 12.12
CA LEU A 123 -2.92 -15.65 13.59
C LEU A 123 -1.86 -14.67 14.10
N MET A 124 -0.70 -14.58 13.45
CA MET A 124 0.35 -13.64 13.84
C MET A 124 -0.06 -12.18 13.60
N LEU A 125 -0.68 -11.89 12.46
CA LEU A 125 -1.23 -10.55 12.15
C LEU A 125 -2.29 -10.15 13.19
N ASP A 126 -3.23 -11.03 13.48
CA ASP A 126 -4.30 -10.80 14.45
C ASP A 126 -3.74 -10.61 15.87
N SER A 127 -2.73 -11.41 16.28
CA SER A 127 -2.09 -11.28 17.60
C SER A 127 -1.39 -9.93 17.80
N LEU A 128 -0.97 -9.31 16.69
CA LEU A 128 -0.36 -7.99 16.68
C LEU A 128 -1.38 -6.90 16.32
N ASN A 129 -2.67 -7.20 16.21
CA ASN A 129 -3.71 -6.24 15.80
C ASN A 129 -3.32 -5.47 14.53
N ILE A 130 -2.75 -6.16 13.54
CA ILE A 130 -2.43 -5.57 12.23
C ILE A 130 -3.57 -5.93 11.27
N PRO A 131 -4.44 -4.97 10.89
CA PRO A 131 -5.42 -5.20 9.85
C PRO A 131 -4.78 -5.73 8.57
N HIS A 132 -5.45 -6.68 7.93
CA HIS A 132 -4.98 -7.29 6.69
C HIS A 132 -6.11 -7.52 5.69
N ALA A 133 -5.73 -7.68 4.43
CA ALA A 133 -6.65 -7.99 3.35
C ALA A 133 -5.99 -8.93 2.34
N GLY A 134 -6.75 -9.90 1.84
CA GLY A 134 -6.32 -10.76 0.73
C GLY A 134 -6.43 -12.27 1.01
N THR A 135 -6.25 -12.72 2.25
CA THR A 135 -6.38 -14.13 2.64
C THR A 135 -7.21 -14.28 3.91
N TYR A 136 -7.93 -15.40 4.02
CA TYR A 136 -8.91 -15.63 5.09
C TYR A 136 -8.95 -17.10 5.51
N ARG A 137 -9.29 -17.35 6.78
CA ARG A 137 -9.41 -18.71 7.34
C ARG A 137 -10.51 -19.50 6.63
N ASP A 138 -11.60 -18.82 6.32
CA ASP A 138 -12.75 -19.38 5.62
C ASP A 138 -13.62 -18.30 4.96
N SER A 139 -14.74 -18.73 4.38
CA SER A 139 -15.71 -17.83 3.73
C SER A 139 -16.47 -16.92 4.70
N ALA A 140 -16.63 -17.30 5.97
CA ALA A 140 -17.31 -16.49 6.98
C ALA A 140 -16.38 -15.37 7.46
N ASP A 141 -15.11 -15.71 7.73
CA ASP A 141 -14.04 -14.76 8.00
C ASP A 141 -13.98 -13.70 6.90
N ARG A 142 -13.77 -14.12 5.63
CA ARG A 142 -13.78 -13.21 4.47
C ARG A 142 -15.03 -12.35 4.40
N ARG A 143 -16.21 -12.93 4.62
CA ARG A 143 -17.47 -12.19 4.55
C ARG A 143 -17.53 -11.12 5.63
N SER A 144 -17.00 -11.37 6.82
CA SER A 144 -17.04 -10.39 7.91
C SER A 144 -16.02 -9.25 7.73
N SER A 145 -14.88 -9.52 7.11
CA SER A 145 -13.71 -8.62 7.11
C SER A 145 -13.34 -8.03 5.74
N TYR A 146 -13.97 -8.47 4.63
CA TYR A 146 -13.67 -7.98 3.28
C TYR A 146 -14.87 -7.31 2.59
N PRO A 147 -14.72 -6.14 1.92
CA PRO A 147 -13.51 -5.32 1.78
C PRO A 147 -13.01 -4.80 3.13
N LEU A 148 -11.70 -4.53 3.23
CA LEU A 148 -11.16 -3.92 4.44
C LEU A 148 -11.55 -2.45 4.46
N ILE A 149 -12.43 -2.07 5.38
CA ILE A 149 -12.87 -0.69 5.55
C ILE A 149 -12.01 -0.01 6.63
N ILE A 150 -11.40 1.10 6.26
CA ILE A 150 -10.52 1.89 7.12
C ILE A 150 -11.19 3.24 7.38
N GLU A 151 -11.36 3.59 8.65
CA GLU A 151 -11.91 4.88 9.05
C GLU A 151 -10.84 5.68 9.82
N LYS A 152 -10.38 6.80 9.24
CA LYS A 152 -9.35 7.66 9.87
C LYS A 152 -9.52 9.11 9.39
N LYS A 153 -9.36 10.08 10.31
CA LYS A 153 -9.54 11.52 10.02
C LYS A 153 -10.85 11.87 9.30
N GLY A 154 -11.92 11.13 9.60
CA GLY A 154 -13.22 11.29 8.94
C GLY A 154 -13.31 10.70 7.54
N PHE A 155 -12.24 10.14 6.97
CA PHE A 155 -12.27 9.41 5.71
C PHE A 155 -12.65 7.96 5.94
N ARG A 156 -13.41 7.39 5.01
CA ARG A 156 -13.67 5.96 4.87
C ARG A 156 -13.03 5.45 3.59
N ILE A 157 -12.08 4.53 3.71
CA ILE A 157 -11.37 3.95 2.56
C ILE A 157 -11.69 2.46 2.51
N ALA A 158 -12.12 1.97 1.35
CA ALA A 158 -12.26 0.55 1.09
C ALA A 158 -11.00 0.03 0.37
N LEU A 159 -10.28 -0.88 1.01
CA LEU A 159 -9.10 -1.52 0.46
C LEU A 159 -9.44 -2.93 -0.05
N LEU A 160 -9.07 -3.19 -1.29
CA LEU A 160 -9.22 -4.48 -1.97
C LEU A 160 -7.84 -5.06 -2.26
N ASN A 161 -7.63 -6.36 -2.12
CA ASN A 161 -6.37 -7.00 -2.46
C ASN A 161 -6.57 -8.33 -3.18
N TYR A 162 -5.87 -8.50 -4.30
CA TYR A 162 -5.97 -9.67 -5.17
C TYR A 162 -4.61 -10.09 -5.72
N THR A 163 -4.42 -11.40 -5.92
CA THR A 163 -3.23 -11.99 -6.56
C THR A 163 -3.56 -12.71 -7.86
N TYR A 164 -2.65 -12.65 -8.84
CA TYR A 164 -2.71 -13.45 -10.06
C TYR A 164 -2.61 -14.96 -9.77
N GLY A 165 -1.88 -15.36 -8.72
CA GLY A 165 -1.50 -16.75 -8.51
C GLY A 165 -0.95 -17.04 -7.12
N THR A 166 -0.51 -18.29 -6.92
CA THR A 166 0.03 -18.84 -5.66
C THR A 166 1.16 -19.83 -5.91
N ASN A 167 2.01 -19.55 -6.91
CA ASN A 167 3.16 -20.40 -7.30
C ASN A 167 2.79 -21.89 -7.53
N GLY A 168 1.60 -22.15 -8.08
CA GLY A 168 1.10 -23.50 -8.33
C GLY A 168 0.60 -24.27 -7.10
N ILE A 169 0.66 -23.67 -5.91
CA ILE A 169 0.16 -24.30 -4.68
C ILE A 169 -1.36 -24.07 -4.58
N PRO A 170 -2.19 -25.12 -4.55
CA PRO A 170 -3.64 -24.95 -4.46
C PRO A 170 -4.05 -24.48 -3.07
N THR A 171 -5.06 -23.61 -3.01
CA THR A 171 -5.69 -23.19 -1.76
C THR A 171 -6.44 -24.38 -1.16
N THR A 172 -6.20 -24.69 0.12
CA THR A 172 -6.85 -25.81 0.81
C THR A 172 -8.11 -25.33 1.54
N THR A 173 -9.25 -25.97 1.30
CA THR A 173 -10.51 -25.69 2.02
C THR A 173 -10.33 -25.82 3.54
N PRO A 174 -10.89 -24.93 4.37
CA PRO A 174 -11.82 -23.86 4.00
C PRO A 174 -11.17 -22.52 3.62
N ASN A 175 -9.83 -22.42 3.60
CA ASN A 175 -9.13 -21.15 3.40
C ASN A 175 -9.50 -20.47 2.07
N ILE A 176 -9.48 -19.14 2.08
CA ILE A 176 -9.74 -18.32 0.91
C ILE A 176 -8.51 -17.47 0.60
N VAL A 177 -8.13 -17.41 -0.67
CA VAL A 177 -7.17 -16.46 -1.23
C VAL A 177 -7.93 -15.64 -2.27
N ASN A 178 -7.92 -14.32 -2.16
CA ASN A 178 -8.51 -13.43 -3.15
C ASN A 178 -7.67 -13.46 -4.43
N ARG A 179 -8.13 -14.23 -5.42
CA ARG A 179 -7.52 -14.26 -6.75
C ARG A 179 -8.13 -13.21 -7.66
N ILE A 180 -7.37 -12.81 -8.67
CA ILE A 180 -7.90 -11.99 -9.77
C ILE A 180 -8.96 -12.79 -10.52
N ASP A 181 -10.22 -12.48 -10.25
CA ASP A 181 -11.39 -13.01 -10.93
C ASP A 181 -12.38 -11.85 -11.09
N LYS A 182 -12.66 -11.45 -12.33
CA LYS A 182 -13.48 -10.26 -12.60
C LYS A 182 -14.88 -10.34 -12.02
N THR A 183 -15.48 -11.53 -11.92
CA THR A 183 -16.83 -11.69 -11.36
C THR A 183 -16.81 -11.51 -9.85
N VAL A 184 -15.85 -12.14 -9.16
CA VAL A 184 -15.66 -11.97 -7.72
C VAL A 184 -15.31 -10.51 -7.39
N MET A 185 -14.33 -9.94 -8.10
CA MET A 185 -13.89 -8.56 -7.91
C MET A 185 -15.04 -7.56 -8.13
N GLN A 186 -15.88 -7.77 -9.14
CA GLN A 186 -17.02 -6.89 -9.38
C GLN A 186 -18.05 -6.95 -8.24
N ASN A 187 -18.31 -8.15 -7.69
CA ASN A 187 -19.17 -8.30 -6.51
C ASN A 187 -18.56 -7.61 -5.29
N ASP A 188 -17.25 -7.77 -5.06
CA ASP A 188 -16.55 -7.12 -3.95
C ASP A 188 -16.53 -5.60 -4.09
N ILE A 189 -16.37 -5.05 -5.31
CA ILE A 189 -16.46 -3.60 -5.58
C ILE A 189 -17.89 -3.09 -5.36
N ARG A 190 -18.91 -3.84 -5.81
CA ARG A 190 -20.32 -3.51 -5.52
C ARG A 190 -20.58 -3.47 -4.01
N ARG A 191 -20.04 -4.45 -3.28
CA ARG A 191 -20.11 -4.48 -1.81
C ARG A 191 -19.33 -3.32 -1.19
N ALA A 192 -18.14 -2.98 -1.67
CA ALA A 192 -17.37 -1.84 -1.18
C ALA A 192 -18.17 -0.54 -1.28
N LYS A 193 -18.90 -0.34 -2.39
CA LYS A 193 -19.76 0.83 -2.59
C LYS A 193 -20.87 0.94 -1.53
N THR A 194 -21.41 -0.17 -1.00
CA THR A 194 -22.46 -0.12 0.02
C THR A 194 -21.98 0.45 1.36
N TYR A 195 -20.67 0.49 1.58
CA TYR A 195 -20.09 1.14 2.75
C TYR A 195 -19.94 2.65 2.58
N HIS A 196 -20.29 3.24 1.43
CA HIS A 196 -20.08 4.65 1.16
C HIS A 196 -18.66 5.15 1.44
N PRO A 197 -17.62 4.49 0.89
CA PRO A 197 -16.25 4.93 1.04
C PRO A 197 -16.01 6.21 0.22
N ASP A 198 -15.12 7.04 0.73
CA ASP A 198 -14.56 8.20 0.04
C ASP A 198 -13.55 7.79 -1.06
N ALA A 199 -12.94 6.61 -0.91
CA ALA A 199 -12.04 6.01 -1.91
C ALA A 199 -12.12 4.48 -1.90
N ILE A 200 -12.05 3.86 -3.09
CA ILE A 200 -11.91 2.41 -3.25
C ILE A 200 -10.56 2.15 -3.89
N ILE A 201 -9.64 1.53 -3.16
CA ILE A 201 -8.27 1.30 -3.60
C ILE A 201 -8.08 -0.20 -3.87
N ALA A 202 -7.73 -0.55 -5.11
CA ALA A 202 -7.40 -1.92 -5.49
C ALA A 202 -5.89 -2.14 -5.46
N CYS A 203 -5.44 -3.02 -4.56
CA CYS A 203 -4.07 -3.44 -4.43
C CYS A 203 -3.84 -4.76 -5.20
N MET A 204 -3.08 -4.69 -6.29
CA MET A 204 -2.99 -5.75 -7.28
C MET A 204 -1.60 -6.39 -7.27
N HIS A 205 -1.54 -7.68 -6.97
CA HIS A 205 -0.33 -8.48 -7.10
C HIS A 205 -0.37 -9.19 -8.47
N TRP A 206 0.30 -8.62 -9.48
CA TRP A 206 0.04 -8.90 -10.91
C TRP A 206 1.23 -8.62 -11.84
N GLY A 207 1.09 -8.94 -13.13
CA GLY A 207 2.12 -8.71 -14.13
C GLY A 207 3.13 -9.84 -14.20
N GLU A 208 4.30 -9.56 -14.78
CA GLU A 208 5.37 -10.53 -14.99
C GLU A 208 6.62 -10.08 -14.23
N GLU A 209 7.28 -11.02 -13.55
CA GLU A 209 8.51 -10.74 -12.80
C GLU A 209 9.59 -10.10 -13.69
N TYR A 210 10.29 -9.11 -13.12
CA TYR A 210 11.43 -8.41 -13.70
C TYR A 210 11.12 -7.55 -14.94
N GLN A 211 9.88 -7.54 -15.43
CA GLN A 211 9.48 -6.67 -16.53
C GLN A 211 9.27 -5.24 -16.03
N ARG A 212 10.05 -4.29 -16.58
CA ARG A 212 10.04 -2.89 -16.14
C ARG A 212 8.90 -2.04 -16.72
N LEU A 213 8.11 -2.61 -17.63
CA LEU A 213 6.91 -1.97 -18.18
C LEU A 213 5.70 -2.89 -17.96
N PRO A 214 4.52 -2.33 -17.64
CA PRO A 214 3.33 -3.13 -17.47
C PRO A 214 2.88 -3.71 -18.80
N ASN A 215 2.45 -4.97 -18.76
CA ASN A 215 1.93 -5.68 -19.93
C ASN A 215 0.49 -5.27 -20.25
N ASN A 216 -0.05 -5.84 -21.34
CA ASN A 216 -1.40 -5.51 -21.82
C ASN A 216 -2.47 -5.99 -20.83
N GLU A 217 -2.28 -7.11 -20.14
CA GLU A 217 -3.21 -7.60 -19.14
C GLU A 217 -3.34 -6.63 -17.95
N GLN A 218 -2.21 -6.13 -17.43
CA GLN A 218 -2.18 -5.15 -16.34
C GLN A 218 -2.93 -3.86 -16.74
N ARG A 219 -2.64 -3.31 -17.92
CA ARG A 219 -3.31 -2.09 -18.43
C ARG A 219 -4.81 -2.31 -18.61
N SER A 220 -5.20 -3.41 -19.25
CA SER A 220 -6.61 -3.75 -19.50
C SER A 220 -7.39 -3.99 -18.21
N LEU A 221 -6.75 -4.62 -17.21
CA LEU A 221 -7.36 -4.83 -15.90
C LEU A 221 -7.46 -3.52 -15.11
N ALA A 222 -6.46 -2.63 -15.21
CA ALA A 222 -6.53 -1.31 -14.62
C ALA A 222 -7.71 -0.50 -15.17
N ASP A 223 -7.87 -0.47 -16.49
CA ASP A 223 -9.00 0.20 -17.16
C ASP A 223 -10.34 -0.37 -16.69
N TRP A 224 -10.44 -1.70 -16.64
CA TRP A 224 -11.65 -2.37 -16.17
C TRP A 224 -11.97 -2.04 -14.71
N LEU A 225 -10.97 -1.97 -13.81
CA LEU A 225 -11.16 -1.61 -12.40
C LEU A 225 -11.72 -0.19 -12.26
N LEU A 226 -11.16 0.77 -13.00
CA LEU A 226 -11.67 2.14 -13.01
C LEU A 226 -13.11 2.21 -13.52
N GLN A 227 -13.44 1.46 -14.58
CA GLN A 227 -14.82 1.36 -15.08
C GLN A 227 -15.78 0.75 -14.04
N GLN A 228 -15.32 -0.17 -13.20
CA GLN A 228 -16.14 -0.72 -12.10
C GLN A 228 -16.29 0.26 -10.93
N GLY A 229 -15.57 1.37 -10.89
CA GLY A 229 -15.64 2.40 -9.85
C GLY A 229 -14.59 2.26 -8.75
N VAL A 230 -13.49 1.55 -9.00
CA VAL A 230 -12.26 1.68 -8.21
C VAL A 230 -11.70 3.08 -8.45
N THR A 231 -11.29 3.78 -7.39
CA THR A 231 -10.77 5.15 -7.51
C THR A 231 -9.27 5.16 -7.79
N HIS A 232 -8.51 4.28 -7.12
CA HIS A 232 -7.06 4.20 -7.25
C HIS A 232 -6.56 2.75 -7.27
N ILE A 233 -5.42 2.51 -7.92
CA ILE A 233 -4.86 1.18 -8.13
C ILE A 233 -3.38 1.21 -7.72
N ILE A 234 -2.97 0.27 -6.87
CA ILE A 234 -1.59 0.13 -6.40
C ILE A 234 -1.11 -1.28 -6.69
N GLY A 235 -0.08 -1.41 -7.50
CA GLY A 235 0.45 -2.69 -7.96
C GLY A 235 1.75 -3.11 -7.29
N SER A 236 1.95 -4.42 -7.25
CA SER A 236 3.14 -5.13 -6.75
C SER A 236 3.34 -6.42 -7.57
N HIS A 237 4.34 -7.26 -7.23
CA HIS A 237 4.73 -8.54 -7.88
C HIS A 237 5.93 -8.50 -8.83
N PRO A 238 6.06 -7.57 -9.79
CA PRO A 238 7.18 -7.62 -10.74
C PRO A 238 8.57 -7.55 -10.11
N HIS A 239 8.65 -7.23 -8.80
CA HIS A 239 9.87 -7.02 -8.02
C HIS A 239 10.80 -5.91 -8.53
N VAL A 240 10.39 -5.23 -9.60
CA VAL A 240 11.01 -4.03 -10.17
C VAL A 240 10.00 -2.91 -10.22
N VAL A 241 10.49 -1.68 -10.17
CA VAL A 241 9.65 -0.49 -10.35
C VAL A 241 9.08 -0.47 -11.76
N GLN A 242 7.76 -0.28 -11.86
CA GLN A 242 7.07 0.04 -13.12
C GLN A 242 6.51 1.47 -13.06
N PRO A 243 6.17 2.07 -14.22
CA PRO A 243 5.59 3.42 -14.29
C PRO A 243 4.32 3.62 -13.47
N MET A 244 3.94 4.88 -13.29
CA MET A 244 2.76 5.33 -12.59
C MET A 244 2.03 6.41 -13.40
N GLU A 245 0.71 6.43 -13.30
CA GLU A 245 -0.15 7.33 -14.06
C GLU A 245 -1.16 8.01 -13.12
N LEU A 246 -1.22 9.34 -13.16
CA LEU A 246 -2.34 10.14 -12.67
C LEU A 246 -3.23 10.45 -13.86
N ARG A 247 -4.33 9.72 -13.99
CA ARG A 247 -5.32 9.92 -15.04
C ARG A 247 -6.43 10.85 -14.56
N THR A 248 -6.86 11.76 -15.42
CA THR A 248 -7.97 12.67 -15.14
C THR A 248 -9.10 12.42 -16.12
N ASN A 249 -10.30 12.17 -15.63
CA ASN A 249 -11.53 12.04 -16.40
C ASN A 249 -12.58 13.03 -15.88
N GLY A 250 -12.74 14.17 -16.54
CA GLY A 250 -13.55 15.28 -16.03
C GLY A 250 -12.98 15.80 -14.71
N THR A 251 -13.77 15.75 -13.64
CA THR A 251 -13.33 16.10 -12.28
C THR A 251 -12.68 14.93 -11.52
N GLN A 252 -12.72 13.72 -12.10
CA GLN A 252 -12.22 12.51 -11.47
C GLN A 252 -10.73 12.32 -11.71
N GLN A 253 -9.99 11.94 -10.66
CA GLN A 253 -8.55 11.71 -10.68
C GLN A 253 -8.27 10.30 -10.18
N HIS A 254 -7.52 9.54 -10.96
CA HIS A 254 -7.21 8.14 -10.69
C HIS A 254 -5.70 7.96 -10.68
N VAL A 255 -5.16 7.55 -9.54
CA VAL A 255 -3.79 7.08 -9.44
C VAL A 255 -3.74 5.61 -9.83
N ILE A 256 -2.80 5.27 -10.71
CA ILE A 256 -2.45 3.92 -11.08
C ILE A 256 -0.95 3.76 -10.88
N VAL A 257 -0.56 2.89 -9.95
CA VAL A 257 0.82 2.45 -9.77
C VAL A 257 0.90 1.01 -10.25
N TYR A 258 1.70 0.70 -11.27
CA TYR A 258 1.72 -0.67 -11.81
C TYR A 258 2.60 -1.62 -10.98
N SER A 259 3.71 -1.12 -10.44
CA SER A 259 4.56 -1.85 -9.50
C SER A 259 5.43 -0.89 -8.69
N LEU A 260 5.40 -1.03 -7.37
CA LEU A 260 6.29 -0.31 -6.45
C LEU A 260 7.71 -0.91 -6.37
N GLY A 261 7.94 -2.11 -6.92
CA GLY A 261 9.17 -2.88 -6.75
C GLY A 261 9.28 -3.48 -5.35
N ASN A 262 10.50 -3.87 -4.94
CA ASN A 262 10.73 -4.40 -3.60
C ASN A 262 10.89 -3.26 -2.60
N PHE A 263 10.19 -3.32 -1.46
CA PHE A 263 10.53 -2.43 -0.36
C PHE A 263 11.84 -2.90 0.27
N ILE A 264 11.91 -4.16 0.70
CA ILE A 264 13.13 -4.80 1.20
C ILE A 264 13.28 -6.20 0.60
N SER A 265 14.44 -6.52 0.03
CA SER A 265 14.72 -7.87 -0.50
C SER A 265 16.22 -8.16 -0.56
N ASN A 266 16.59 -9.42 -0.85
CA ASN A 266 17.96 -9.79 -1.25
C ASN A 266 17.94 -10.51 -2.61
N MET A 267 17.09 -10.05 -3.52
CA MET A 267 17.08 -10.54 -4.89
C MET A 267 18.30 -10.01 -5.65
N SER A 268 18.89 -10.84 -6.51
CA SER A 268 20.12 -10.51 -7.24
C SER A 268 19.87 -10.03 -8.68
N ALA A 269 18.63 -10.08 -9.16
CA ALA A 269 18.29 -9.66 -10.51
C ALA A 269 18.46 -8.12 -10.67
N PRO A 270 18.72 -7.62 -11.89
CA PRO A 270 18.85 -6.19 -12.11
C PRO A 270 17.58 -5.42 -11.71
N ASN A 271 17.76 -4.32 -10.97
CA ASN A 271 16.68 -3.41 -10.51
C ASN A 271 15.71 -4.02 -9.48
N THR A 272 16.05 -5.14 -8.84
CA THR A 272 15.24 -5.74 -7.77
C THR A 272 15.71 -5.37 -6.35
N ASP A 273 16.77 -4.56 -6.25
CA ASP A 273 17.44 -4.18 -5.00
C ASP A 273 16.87 -2.90 -4.36
N GLY A 274 15.71 -2.45 -4.81
CA GLY A 274 14.98 -1.33 -4.24
C GLY A 274 13.60 -1.13 -4.86
N GLY A 275 12.94 -0.08 -4.44
CA GLY A 275 11.58 0.23 -4.85
C GLY A 275 11.18 1.64 -4.50
N LEU A 276 9.88 1.87 -4.45
CA LEU A 276 9.27 3.16 -4.20
C LEU A 276 8.52 3.17 -2.86
N ILE A 277 8.62 4.30 -2.18
CA ILE A 277 7.67 4.74 -1.15
C ILE A 277 6.73 5.71 -1.85
N PHE A 278 5.50 5.29 -2.09
CA PHE A 278 4.49 6.10 -2.78
C PHE A 278 3.55 6.77 -1.77
N THR A 279 3.35 8.07 -1.92
CA THR A 279 2.49 8.88 -1.05
C THR A 279 1.31 9.41 -1.84
N LEU A 280 0.11 9.18 -1.32
CA LEU A 280 -1.17 9.66 -1.85
C LEU A 280 -1.89 10.49 -0.78
N GLU A 281 -2.02 11.79 -1.01
CA GLU A 281 -2.81 12.71 -0.19
C GLU A 281 -4.17 12.91 -0.85
N LEU A 282 -5.23 12.52 -0.13
CA LEU A 282 -6.61 12.71 -0.55
C LEU A 282 -7.25 13.85 0.23
N GLU A 283 -8.13 14.58 -0.45
CA GLU A 283 -8.90 15.68 0.13
C GLU A 283 -10.37 15.52 -0.23
N LYS A 284 -11.26 15.65 0.75
CA LYS A 284 -12.71 15.59 0.49
C LYS A 284 -13.18 16.71 -0.43
N TYR A 285 -14.09 16.38 -1.35
CA TYR A 285 -14.62 17.31 -2.32
C TYR A 285 -16.12 17.07 -2.68
N PRO A 286 -16.95 18.14 -2.81
CA PRO A 286 -16.65 19.50 -2.37
C PRO A 286 -16.41 19.51 -0.86
N LEU A 287 -15.59 20.43 -0.38
CA LEU A 287 -15.45 20.65 1.06
C LEU A 287 -16.85 20.80 1.65
N ARG A 288 -17.12 20.20 2.81
CA ARG A 288 -18.42 20.33 3.49
C ARG A 288 -18.65 21.78 3.89
N CYS A 289 -19.06 22.61 2.94
CA CYS A 289 -19.60 23.93 3.18
C CYS A 289 -21.02 23.69 3.66
N HIS A 290 -21.23 23.60 4.97
CA HIS A 290 -22.41 24.02 5.74
C HIS A 290 -22.57 23.15 7.01
N PRO A 291 -22.71 23.75 8.21
CA PRO A 291 -23.27 23.05 9.34
C PRO A 291 -24.72 22.70 8.99
N ILE A 292 -25.10 21.42 9.13
CA ILE A 292 -26.50 20.99 9.05
C ILE A 292 -27.23 21.70 10.19
N PRO A 293 -28.18 22.63 9.93
CA PRO A 293 -29.00 23.16 11.01
C PRO A 293 -29.87 22.02 11.56
N PRO A 294 -30.06 21.90 12.88
CA PRO A 294 -31.05 20.98 13.40
C PRO A 294 -32.44 21.45 12.94
N SER A 295 -33.13 20.58 12.22
CA SER A 295 -34.56 20.62 11.88
C SER A 295 -35.11 21.83 11.11
N SER A 296 -35.43 21.60 9.82
CA SER A 296 -36.64 22.13 9.20
C SER A 296 -37.13 21.12 8.17
N PHE A 297 -37.98 20.19 8.62
CA PHE A 297 -38.88 19.46 7.73
C PHE A 297 -39.86 20.47 7.14
N GLU A 298 -39.60 20.94 5.93
CA GLU A 298 -40.63 21.54 5.09
C GLU A 298 -40.79 20.69 3.82
N LEU A 299 -42.00 20.15 3.65
CA LEU A 299 -42.42 19.46 2.44
C LEU A 299 -42.44 20.47 1.28
N SER A 300 -41.46 20.41 0.39
CA SER A 300 -41.52 21.05 -0.93
C SER A 300 -41.61 19.99 -2.01
N SER A 301 -42.76 19.96 -2.68
CA SER A 301 -43.15 19.04 -3.75
C SER A 301 -42.49 19.39 -5.09
N ARG A 302 -41.16 19.29 -5.20
CA ARG A 302 -40.48 19.28 -6.50
C ARG A 302 -39.99 17.87 -6.83
N LYS A 303 -40.56 17.29 -7.89
CA LYS A 303 -40.05 16.04 -8.47
C LYS A 303 -38.60 16.28 -8.96
N PRO A 304 -37.63 15.46 -8.57
CA PRO A 304 -36.26 15.62 -9.03
C PRO A 304 -36.14 15.25 -10.52
N HIS A 305 -35.44 16.09 -11.28
CA HIS A 305 -34.96 15.77 -12.63
C HIS A 305 -33.95 14.61 -12.56
N PRO A 306 -34.02 13.60 -13.43
CA PRO A 306 -33.20 12.38 -13.33
C PRO A 306 -31.80 12.49 -13.97
N SER A 307 -31.06 13.60 -13.77
CA SER A 307 -29.76 13.77 -14.45
C SER A 307 -28.58 14.26 -13.61
N GLN A 308 -28.67 14.31 -12.27
CA GLN A 308 -27.49 14.56 -11.42
C GLN A 308 -27.54 13.72 -10.14
N LEU A 309 -27.36 12.40 -10.29
CA LEU A 309 -26.84 11.59 -9.19
C LEU A 309 -25.40 12.02 -8.98
N THR A 310 -25.14 12.92 -8.03
CA THR A 310 -23.77 13.19 -7.56
C THR A 310 -23.20 11.87 -7.03
N PRO A 311 -22.19 11.27 -7.69
CA PRO A 311 -21.77 9.92 -7.36
C PRO A 311 -20.85 9.96 -6.15
N TYR A 312 -21.40 9.70 -4.96
CA TYR A 312 -20.70 9.55 -3.66
C TYR A 312 -19.89 10.79 -3.23
N PRO A 313 -19.60 10.98 -1.93
CA PRO A 313 -18.62 11.98 -1.52
C PRO A 313 -17.29 11.67 -2.23
N TYR A 314 -16.85 12.59 -3.07
CA TYR A 314 -15.72 12.40 -3.97
C TYR A 314 -14.46 12.90 -3.27
N CYS A 315 -13.44 12.07 -3.11
CA CYS A 315 -12.10 12.55 -2.77
C CYS A 315 -11.32 12.88 -4.04
N LYS A 316 -10.74 14.09 -4.08
CA LYS A 316 -9.78 14.45 -5.12
C LYS A 316 -8.37 14.11 -4.66
N VAL A 317 -7.47 13.88 -5.62
CA VAL A 317 -6.05 13.71 -5.35
C VAL A 317 -5.45 15.09 -5.12
N LYS A 318 -5.13 15.41 -3.87
CA LYS A 318 -4.50 16.69 -3.53
C LYS A 318 -3.03 16.69 -3.93
N LYS A 319 -2.33 15.61 -3.63
CA LYS A 319 -0.93 15.38 -3.98
C LYS A 319 -0.70 13.89 -4.14
N CYS A 320 0.08 13.51 -5.15
CA CYS A 320 0.63 12.16 -5.27
C CYS A 320 2.09 12.26 -5.71
N SER A 321 2.95 11.51 -5.05
CA SER A 321 4.40 11.61 -5.21
C SER A 321 5.08 10.33 -4.74
N TYR A 322 6.35 10.15 -5.08
CA TYR A 322 7.13 9.02 -4.61
C TYR A 322 8.53 9.43 -4.13
N ASN A 323 9.15 8.54 -3.36
CA ASN A 323 10.57 8.58 -3.04
C ASN A 323 11.18 7.21 -3.35
N LEU A 324 12.44 7.19 -3.77
CA LEU A 324 13.16 5.95 -3.98
C LEU A 324 13.74 5.45 -2.65
N VAL A 325 13.70 4.14 -2.45
CA VAL A 325 14.35 3.45 -1.34
C VAL A 325 15.18 2.30 -1.90
N TRP A 326 16.40 2.16 -1.40
CA TRP A 326 17.33 1.11 -1.81
C TRP A 326 17.65 0.19 -0.63
N THR A 327 17.75 -1.10 -0.88
CA THR A 327 18.14 -2.06 0.16
C THR A 327 19.66 -2.18 0.18
N ILE A 328 20.29 -1.71 1.26
CA ILE A 328 21.73 -1.88 1.49
C ILE A 328 21.98 -3.25 2.12
N PRO A 329 22.72 -4.17 1.47
CA PRO A 329 23.16 -5.41 2.10
C PRO A 329 24.20 -5.19 3.22
N PRO A 330 24.36 -6.13 4.17
CA PRO A 330 25.31 -6.02 5.30
C PRO A 330 26.74 -5.68 4.92
N ARG A 331 27.22 -6.20 3.77
CA ARG A 331 28.56 -5.90 3.23
C ARG A 331 28.81 -4.41 2.92
N TYR A 332 27.76 -3.59 2.93
CA TYR A 332 27.80 -2.16 2.61
C TYR A 332 27.17 -1.26 3.68
N SER A 333 26.38 -1.79 4.64
CA SER A 333 25.58 -0.98 5.56
C SER A 333 26.28 -0.58 6.86
N HIS A 334 27.54 -1.01 7.07
CA HIS A 334 28.25 -0.94 8.37
C HIS A 334 27.49 -1.58 9.55
N THR A 335 26.35 -2.23 9.28
CA THR A 335 25.54 -2.95 10.25
C THR A 335 25.47 -4.42 9.85
N LYS A 336 25.12 -5.26 10.81
CA LYS A 336 24.93 -6.70 10.56
C LYS A 336 23.77 -6.97 9.59
N ASN A 337 22.79 -6.07 9.51
CA ASN A 337 21.53 -6.27 8.82
C ASN A 337 21.50 -5.60 7.44
N PHE A 338 20.53 -6.04 6.64
CA PHE A 338 20.08 -5.27 5.49
C PHE A 338 19.44 -3.98 6.01
N VAL A 339 19.67 -2.85 5.37
CA VAL A 339 19.14 -1.55 5.81
C VAL A 339 18.48 -0.84 4.64
N LEU A 340 17.26 -0.35 4.85
CA LEU A 340 16.57 0.49 3.88
C LEU A 340 17.15 1.89 3.89
N HIS A 341 17.61 2.35 2.72
CA HIS A 341 18.21 3.66 2.55
C HIS A 341 17.32 4.51 1.64
N PRO A 342 16.61 5.51 2.21
CA PRO A 342 15.95 6.52 1.40
C PRO A 342 16.99 7.27 0.57
N VAL A 343 16.77 7.38 -0.74
CA VAL A 343 17.69 8.06 -1.67
C VAL A 343 17.85 9.56 -1.35
N GLY A 344 16.92 10.14 -0.58
CA GLY A 344 17.02 11.52 -0.11
C GLY A 344 17.96 11.73 1.09
N LEU A 345 18.59 10.69 1.63
CA LEU A 345 19.65 10.81 2.64
C LEU A 345 21.01 10.90 1.96
N SER A 346 22.00 11.50 2.64
CA SER A 346 23.36 11.55 2.08
C SER A 346 23.91 10.14 1.91
N ALA A 347 24.47 9.89 0.73
CA ALA A 347 25.17 8.66 0.39
C ALA A 347 26.66 8.69 0.81
N ASP A 348 27.16 9.81 1.37
CA ASP A 348 28.59 9.98 1.70
C ASP A 348 29.04 9.03 2.81
N ILE A 349 28.11 8.57 3.63
CA ILE A 349 28.33 7.55 4.67
C ILE A 349 28.50 6.14 4.10
N LEU A 350 28.24 5.94 2.81
CA LEU A 350 28.30 4.62 2.17
C LEU A 350 29.68 4.38 1.52
N PRO A 351 30.20 3.14 1.59
CA PRO A 351 31.40 2.75 0.85
C PRO A 351 31.26 3.04 -0.65
N GLU A 352 32.38 3.26 -1.35
CA GLU A 352 32.38 3.63 -2.77
C GLU A 352 31.58 2.65 -3.65
N GLU A 353 31.76 1.34 -3.45
CA GLU A 353 31.03 0.32 -4.18
C GLU A 353 29.52 0.36 -3.93
N ALA A 354 29.10 0.71 -2.71
CA ALA A 354 27.69 0.88 -2.37
C ALA A 354 27.12 2.13 -3.06
N ARG A 355 27.88 3.23 -3.10
CA ARG A 355 27.50 4.46 -3.82
C ARG A 355 27.33 4.20 -5.33
N LYS A 356 28.23 3.41 -5.94
CA LYS A 356 28.10 3.01 -7.36
C LYS A 356 26.80 2.24 -7.63
N ARG A 357 26.47 1.26 -6.78
CA ARG A 357 25.23 0.47 -6.91
C ARG A 357 23.98 1.32 -6.70
N LEU A 358 23.96 2.13 -5.64
CA LEU A 358 22.88 3.08 -5.38
C LEU A 358 22.67 3.99 -6.59
N LYS A 359 23.75 4.52 -7.17
CA LYS A 359 23.69 5.36 -8.37
C LYS A 359 23.06 4.62 -9.55
N ILE A 360 23.45 3.37 -9.82
CA ILE A 360 22.87 2.56 -10.90
C ILE A 360 21.36 2.38 -10.68
N PHE A 361 20.94 1.99 -9.47
CA PHE A 361 19.52 1.84 -9.13
C PHE A 361 18.75 3.16 -9.35
N VAL A 362 19.28 4.26 -8.87
CA VAL A 362 18.66 5.59 -8.97
C VAL A 362 18.57 6.07 -10.41
N ASP A 363 19.66 6.00 -11.18
CA ASP A 363 19.69 6.44 -12.57
C ASP A 363 18.73 5.62 -13.43
N ASN A 364 18.76 4.28 -13.28
CA ASN A 364 17.88 3.38 -14.01
C ASN A 364 16.41 3.66 -13.69
N THR A 365 16.08 3.84 -12.40
CA THR A 365 14.70 4.08 -11.96
C THR A 365 14.21 5.44 -12.40
N ARG A 366 15.00 6.50 -12.20
CA ARG A 366 14.64 7.86 -12.64
C ARG A 366 14.49 7.95 -14.16
N SER A 367 15.38 7.33 -14.93
CA SER A 367 15.29 7.30 -16.40
C SER A 367 13.98 6.64 -16.88
N LEU A 368 13.61 5.49 -16.28
CA LEU A 368 12.34 4.82 -16.57
C LEU A 368 11.14 5.73 -16.25
N LEU A 369 11.09 6.28 -15.04
CA LEU A 369 9.94 7.06 -14.57
C LEU A 369 9.84 8.40 -15.31
N GLN A 370 10.95 9.06 -15.63
CA GLN A 370 10.94 10.28 -16.46
C GLN A 370 10.36 10.03 -17.85
N LYS A 371 10.63 8.86 -18.43
CA LYS A 371 10.16 8.51 -19.77
C LYS A 371 8.69 8.09 -19.79
N HIS A 372 8.20 7.44 -18.73
CA HIS A 372 6.94 6.71 -18.78
C HIS A 372 5.90 7.12 -17.73
N ASN A 373 6.25 7.86 -16.67
CA ASN A 373 5.24 8.35 -15.74
C ASN A 373 4.38 9.44 -16.37
N ILE A 374 3.13 9.48 -15.93
CA ILE A 374 2.18 10.52 -16.32
C ILE A 374 1.70 11.20 -15.03
N GLY A 375 1.98 12.50 -14.88
CA GLY A 375 1.40 13.32 -13.80
C GLY A 375 1.85 13.00 -12.37
N ILE A 376 2.83 12.12 -12.16
CA ILE A 376 3.35 11.74 -10.83
C ILE A 376 4.87 11.92 -10.80
N GLY A 377 5.35 12.73 -9.86
CA GLY A 377 6.77 13.07 -9.72
C GLY A 377 7.41 12.60 -8.41
N GLU A 378 8.75 12.54 -8.42
CA GLU A 378 9.54 12.31 -7.21
C GLU A 378 9.42 13.51 -6.25
N ASN A 379 9.23 13.26 -4.96
CA ASN A 379 9.29 14.30 -3.93
C ASN A 379 10.71 14.87 -3.90
N LYS A 380 10.87 16.12 -4.36
CA LYS A 380 12.10 16.88 -4.18
C LYS A 380 12.09 17.43 -2.75
N LYS A 381 13.18 17.19 -2.02
CA LYS A 381 13.44 17.84 -0.73
C LYS A 381 13.68 19.34 -0.95
#